data_AF-A0ABD3KW47-F1
#
_entry.id   AF-A0ABD3KW47-F1
#
_cell.length_a   1.000
_cell.length_b   1.000
_cell.length_c   1.000
_cell.angle_alpha   90.00
_cell.angle_beta   90.00
_cell.angle_gamma   90.00
#
_symmetry.space_group_name_H-M   'P 1'
#
loop_
_entity.id
_entity.type
_entity.pdbx_description
1 polymer ?
#
loop_
_entity_poly.entity_id
_entity_poly.type
_entity_poly.pdbx_seq_one_letter_code
_entity_poly.pdbx_strand_id
1 'polypeptide(L)'
;MKMDRSCNAQRFFWRALVLFLSLPAHQALSSKSIQALNNRASAFLVFGDSTVDPGNNNHLNTVFKSNFPPYGRDFTNRVPTGRFSNGRLVSDFMASYVGVKDDVPAYFAPNLNFEDLKTGVSFASAGSGYDPLTPKISNVLSLPKQLEYFKEYKKRLMSRMGKQSTADHINNAVFFLSAGTNDFVVNYFTLPIRRRSFTIAAYQQFVLQHLKDLIKLFNFLNSGFVGGRSEKDISVGIGSNGLLANHDHPQLEQRPPAERLHGPILIGGKRLQRTPPDGVGLHAKQLGKSRFQNLLCRFI
;
A
#
# COMPACT_ATOMS: atom_id res chain seq x y z
N MET A 1 47.77 53.26 -13.32
CA MET A 1 48.26 51.87 -13.21
C MET A 1 47.07 50.92 -13.44
N LYS A 2 46.86 50.51 -14.70
CA LYS A 2 45.74 49.66 -15.16
C LYS A 2 46.35 48.35 -15.67
N MET A 3 46.39 47.34 -14.82
CA MET A 3 46.75 45.93 -15.03
C MET A 3 46.41 45.32 -13.64
N ASP A 4 45.63 44.27 -13.42
CA ASP A 4 45.44 43.05 -14.19
C ASP A 4 44.14 42.37 -13.66
N ARG A 5 42.98 42.68 -14.23
CA ARG A 5 41.69 42.03 -13.90
C ARG A 5 41.18 41.08 -14.99
N SER A 6 41.93 40.92 -16.08
CA SER A 6 41.53 40.11 -17.23
C SER A 6 41.92 38.64 -17.08
N CYS A 7 43.00 38.33 -16.35
CA CYS A 7 43.53 36.97 -16.24
C CYS A 7 42.65 36.02 -15.40
N ASN A 8 41.95 36.55 -14.37
CA ASN A 8 41.09 35.73 -13.51
C ASN A 8 39.72 35.41 -14.14
N ALA A 9 39.13 36.31 -14.92
CA ALA A 9 37.85 36.06 -15.57
C ALA A 9 37.93 34.93 -16.62
N GLN A 10 39.05 34.86 -17.35
CA GLN A 10 39.29 33.83 -18.37
C GLN A 10 39.49 32.44 -17.75
N ARG A 11 40.15 32.36 -16.58
CA ARG A 11 40.33 31.11 -15.83
C ARG A 11 39.02 30.57 -15.23
N PHE A 12 38.10 31.45 -14.82
CA PHE A 12 36.76 31.06 -14.38
C PHE A 12 35.88 30.56 -15.53
N PHE A 13 35.96 31.20 -16.70
CA PHE A 13 35.21 30.78 -17.89
C PHE A 13 35.62 29.39 -18.38
N TRP A 14 36.92 29.08 -18.40
CA TRP A 14 37.41 27.75 -18.80
C TRP A 14 37.07 26.65 -17.79
N ARG A 15 37.06 26.95 -16.49
CA ARG A 15 36.64 25.97 -15.46
C ARG A 15 35.14 25.69 -15.49
N ALA A 16 34.31 26.70 -15.76
CA ALA A 16 32.87 26.52 -15.94
C ALA A 16 32.53 25.75 -17.23
N LEU A 17 33.27 25.98 -18.31
CA LEU A 17 33.10 25.28 -19.60
C LEU A 17 33.47 23.79 -19.52
N VAL A 18 34.53 23.43 -18.78
CA VAL A 18 34.93 22.03 -18.55
C VAL A 18 33.93 21.28 -17.65
N LEU A 19 33.34 21.96 -16.65
CA LEU A 19 32.27 21.38 -15.85
C LEU A 19 30.98 21.17 -16.66
N PHE A 20 30.62 22.10 -17.56
CA PHE A 20 29.45 21.96 -18.44
C PHE A 20 29.61 20.85 -19.50
N LEU A 21 30.83 20.59 -19.99
CA LEU A 21 31.10 19.52 -20.97
C LEU A 21 31.24 18.12 -20.34
N SER A 22 31.38 18.03 -19.02
CA SER A 22 31.46 16.76 -18.27
C SER A 22 30.11 16.19 -17.81
N LEU A 23 29.02 16.95 -17.97
CA LEU A 23 27.65 16.55 -17.59
C LEU A 23 26.91 15.54 -18.51
N PRO A 24 27.32 15.20 -19.75
CA PRO A 24 26.58 14.20 -20.55
C PRO A 24 26.71 12.77 -20.02
N ALA A 25 27.82 12.44 -19.34
CA ALA A 25 28.12 11.05 -18.98
C ALA A 25 27.25 10.52 -17.82
N HIS A 26 26.93 11.36 -16.83
CA HIS A 26 26.06 10.95 -15.71
C HIS A 26 24.60 10.78 -16.13
N GLN A 27 24.10 11.61 -17.06
CA GLN A 27 22.75 11.47 -17.60
C GLN A 27 22.61 10.26 -18.52
N ALA A 28 23.66 9.90 -19.27
CA ALA A 28 23.67 8.74 -20.16
C ALA A 28 23.78 7.39 -19.42
N LEU A 29 24.46 7.34 -18.27
CA LEU A 29 24.50 6.14 -17.41
C LEU A 29 23.15 5.92 -16.69
N SER A 30 22.50 7.00 -16.26
CA SER A 30 21.14 6.94 -15.70
C SER A 30 20.08 6.58 -16.75
N SER A 31 20.20 7.08 -17.99
CA SER A 31 19.27 6.71 -19.06
C SER A 31 19.44 5.27 -19.53
N LYS A 32 20.67 4.74 -19.57
CA LYS A 32 20.93 3.31 -19.88
C LYS A 32 20.41 2.36 -18.81
N SER A 33 20.52 2.70 -17.52
CA SER A 33 19.97 1.86 -16.44
C SER A 33 18.44 1.92 -16.38
N ILE A 34 17.84 3.09 -16.64
CA ILE A 34 16.37 3.26 -16.74
C ILE A 34 15.83 2.52 -17.98
N GLN A 35 16.51 2.61 -19.13
CA GLN A 35 16.10 1.89 -20.35
C GLN A 35 16.30 0.37 -20.25
N ALA A 36 17.28 -0.09 -19.47
CA ALA A 36 17.48 -1.52 -19.17
C ALA A 36 16.41 -2.10 -18.24
N LEU A 37 15.79 -1.28 -17.38
CA LEU A 37 14.65 -1.68 -16.55
C LEU A 37 13.35 -1.77 -17.36
N ASN A 38 13.16 -0.84 -18.29
CA ASN A 38 11.98 -0.76 -19.19
C ASN A 38 11.73 -1.99 -20.07
N ASN A 39 12.69 -2.92 -20.20
CA ASN A 39 12.58 -4.08 -21.10
C ASN A 39 12.66 -5.45 -20.40
N ARG A 40 12.60 -5.54 -19.06
CA ARG A 40 12.74 -6.83 -18.35
C ARG A 40 11.49 -7.32 -17.62
N ALA A 41 10.65 -6.42 -17.13
CA ALA A 41 9.46 -6.82 -16.39
C ALA A 41 8.34 -7.25 -17.35
N SER A 42 7.87 -8.48 -17.21
CA SER A 42 6.78 -9.03 -18.05
C SER A 42 5.38 -8.62 -17.57
N ALA A 43 5.24 -8.36 -16.26
CA ALA A 43 4.01 -7.96 -15.61
C ALA A 43 4.32 -7.25 -14.28
N PHE A 44 3.37 -6.45 -13.80
CA PHE A 44 3.41 -5.81 -12.48
C PHE A 44 2.21 -6.28 -11.64
N LEU A 45 2.47 -7.06 -10.59
CA LEU A 45 1.44 -7.75 -9.80
C LEU A 45 1.40 -7.21 -8.39
N VAL A 46 0.23 -6.75 -7.97
CA VAL A 46 0.09 -5.92 -6.77
C VAL A 46 -0.79 -6.60 -5.72
N PHE A 47 -0.33 -6.57 -4.48
CA PHE A 47 -1.00 -7.12 -3.30
C PHE A 47 -0.99 -6.07 -2.19
N GLY A 48 -1.99 -6.06 -1.33
CA GLY A 48 -1.99 -5.10 -0.24
C GLY A 48 -3.34 -4.60 0.22
N ASP A 49 -3.32 -3.37 0.70
CA ASP A 49 -4.46 -2.65 1.24
C ASP A 49 -4.87 -1.43 0.39
N SER A 50 -5.49 -0.42 1.01
CA SER A 50 -6.04 0.76 0.35
C SER A 50 -5.00 1.60 -0.38
N THR A 51 -3.74 1.51 0.04
CA THR A 51 -2.62 2.22 -0.58
C THR A 51 -2.37 1.79 -2.03
N VAL A 52 -2.85 0.60 -2.40
CA VAL A 52 -2.64 -0.03 -3.72
C VAL A 52 -3.87 -0.73 -4.28
N ASP A 53 -5.06 -0.45 -3.74
CA ASP A 53 -6.34 -0.96 -4.23
C ASP A 53 -6.93 -0.01 -5.30
N PRO A 54 -6.94 -0.41 -6.59
CA PRO A 54 -7.52 0.40 -7.66
C PRO A 54 -9.05 0.32 -7.74
N GLY A 55 -9.70 -0.51 -6.93
CA GLY A 55 -11.16 -0.66 -6.89
C GLY A 55 -11.69 -2.09 -6.72
N ASN A 56 -10.88 -3.06 -6.27
CA ASN A 56 -11.36 -4.42 -5.99
C ASN A 56 -12.49 -4.39 -4.95
N ASN A 57 -12.37 -3.56 -3.92
CA ASN A 57 -13.37 -3.44 -2.87
C ASN A 57 -14.76 -2.99 -3.35
N ASN A 58 -14.88 -2.41 -4.55
CA ASN A 58 -16.19 -2.05 -5.10
C ASN A 58 -17.11 -3.26 -5.25
N HIS A 59 -16.53 -4.44 -5.48
CA HIS A 59 -17.21 -5.71 -5.68
C HIS A 59 -17.44 -6.51 -4.39
N LEU A 60 -17.08 -5.93 -3.23
CA LEU A 60 -17.24 -6.55 -1.92
C LEU A 60 -18.35 -5.87 -1.12
N ASN A 61 -18.96 -6.59 -0.17
CA ASN A 61 -19.91 -6.00 0.77
C ASN A 61 -19.17 -5.35 1.95
N THR A 62 -18.52 -4.21 1.70
CA THR A 62 -17.71 -3.50 2.70
C THR A 62 -17.95 -1.98 2.66
N VAL A 63 -17.62 -1.31 3.77
CA VAL A 63 -17.61 0.16 3.85
C VAL A 63 -16.31 0.77 3.33
N PHE A 64 -15.25 -0.04 3.16
CA PHE A 64 -13.95 0.38 2.65
C PHE A 64 -13.98 0.52 1.13
N LYS A 65 -14.72 1.51 0.63
CA LYS A 65 -14.79 1.87 -0.78
C LYS A 65 -14.47 3.36 -0.94
N SER A 66 -13.94 3.72 -2.10
CA SER A 66 -13.62 5.09 -2.50
C SER A 66 -14.14 5.36 -3.92
N ASN A 67 -15.26 4.74 -4.27
CA ASN A 67 -15.96 4.92 -5.55
C ASN A 67 -16.97 6.08 -5.52
N PHE A 68 -16.62 7.16 -4.83
CA PHE A 68 -17.42 8.38 -4.70
C PHE A 68 -16.52 9.63 -4.62
N PRO A 69 -17.02 10.85 -4.92
CA PRO A 69 -16.23 12.08 -4.78
C PRO A 69 -15.75 12.33 -3.34
N PRO A 70 -14.56 12.90 -3.10
CA PRO A 70 -13.69 13.58 -4.06
C PRO A 70 -12.69 12.67 -4.78
N TYR A 71 -12.71 11.35 -4.54
CA TYR A 71 -11.76 10.42 -5.15
C TYR A 71 -11.83 10.42 -6.68
N GLY A 72 -10.70 10.12 -7.31
CA GLY A 72 -10.60 10.06 -8.77
C GLY A 72 -10.69 11.42 -9.50
N ARG A 73 -10.80 12.56 -8.80
CA ARG A 73 -10.90 13.90 -9.42
C ARG A 73 -9.80 14.22 -10.44
N ASP A 74 -8.59 13.76 -10.15
CA ASP A 74 -7.37 14.00 -10.91
C ASP A 74 -6.96 12.76 -11.75
N PHE A 75 -7.81 11.72 -11.83
CA PHE A 75 -7.60 10.53 -12.66
C PHE A 75 -8.06 10.76 -14.12
N THR A 76 -7.57 9.95 -15.07
CA THR A 76 -7.68 10.18 -16.53
C THR A 76 -9.12 10.41 -17.03
N ASN A 77 -10.12 9.81 -16.37
CA ASN A 77 -11.54 9.98 -16.70
C ASN A 77 -12.33 10.77 -15.65
N ARG A 78 -11.67 11.29 -14.61
CA ARG A 78 -12.28 11.93 -13.44
C ARG A 78 -13.34 11.08 -12.73
N VAL A 79 -13.26 9.75 -12.87
CA VAL A 79 -14.20 8.80 -12.25
C VAL A 79 -13.58 8.22 -10.98
N PRO A 80 -14.31 8.17 -9.86
CA PRO A 80 -13.85 7.47 -8.68
C PRO A 80 -13.92 5.95 -8.91
N THR A 81 -12.81 5.35 -9.32
CA THR A 81 -12.75 3.90 -9.61
C THR A 81 -12.71 3.04 -8.35
N GLY A 82 -12.63 3.62 -7.15
CA GLY A 82 -12.31 2.90 -5.92
C GLY A 82 -10.83 2.99 -5.50
N ARG A 83 -10.08 3.91 -6.12
CA ARG A 83 -8.74 4.33 -5.68
C ARG A 83 -8.88 5.26 -4.47
N PHE A 84 -8.15 4.98 -3.39
CA PHE A 84 -8.06 5.87 -2.22
C PHE A 84 -7.10 7.06 -2.50
N SER A 85 -7.28 7.70 -3.65
CA SER A 85 -6.49 8.83 -4.14
C SER A 85 -7.36 9.66 -5.08
N ASN A 86 -6.98 10.91 -5.32
CA ASN A 86 -7.60 11.71 -6.38
C ASN A 86 -7.16 11.25 -7.76
N GLY A 87 -6.05 10.53 -7.89
CA GLY A 87 -5.53 10.11 -9.18
C GLY A 87 -4.91 8.73 -9.13
N ARG A 88 -3.75 8.60 -9.76
CA ARG A 88 -2.95 7.37 -9.77
C ARG A 88 -2.47 7.00 -8.36
N LEU A 89 -2.33 5.70 -8.12
CA LEU A 89 -1.74 5.13 -6.92
C LEU A 89 -0.22 4.97 -7.08
N VAL A 90 0.50 4.79 -5.98
CA VAL A 90 1.96 4.52 -5.99
C VAL A 90 2.29 3.33 -6.89
N SER A 91 1.46 2.28 -6.86
CA SER A 91 1.61 1.10 -7.73
C SER A 91 1.57 1.43 -9.22
N ASP A 92 0.78 2.43 -9.62
CA ASP A 92 0.70 2.84 -11.02
C ASP A 92 2.00 3.53 -11.45
N PHE A 93 2.52 4.44 -10.62
CA PHE A 93 3.78 5.12 -10.88
C PHE A 93 4.94 4.12 -10.97
N MET A 94 4.95 3.11 -10.09
CA MET A 94 5.94 2.04 -10.14
C MET A 94 5.80 1.18 -11.40
N ALA A 95 4.58 0.79 -11.77
CA ALA A 95 4.33 0.02 -12.98
C ALA A 95 4.79 0.75 -14.25
N SER A 96 4.60 2.08 -14.31
CA SER A 96 5.11 2.90 -15.42
C SER A 96 6.61 3.05 -15.39
N TYR A 97 7.19 3.23 -14.21
CA TYR A 97 8.63 3.36 -14.04
C TYR A 97 9.37 2.11 -14.52
N VAL A 98 8.78 0.92 -14.34
CA VAL A 98 9.33 -0.34 -14.85
C VAL A 98 8.92 -0.67 -16.29
N GLY A 99 8.21 0.24 -16.98
CA GLY A 99 7.84 0.10 -18.39
C GLY A 99 6.71 -0.89 -18.69
N VAL A 100 5.92 -1.30 -17.69
CA VAL A 100 4.88 -2.34 -17.88
C VAL A 100 3.54 -1.75 -18.33
N LYS A 101 3.05 -0.73 -17.64
CA LYS A 101 1.78 -0.04 -17.96
C LYS A 101 1.61 1.27 -17.20
N ASP A 102 0.68 2.11 -17.65
CA ASP A 102 0.40 3.41 -17.03
C ASP A 102 -0.40 3.28 -15.73
N ASP A 103 -1.40 2.41 -15.69
CA ASP A 103 -2.22 2.17 -14.51
C ASP A 103 -2.49 0.69 -14.31
N VAL A 104 -2.48 0.24 -13.06
CA VAL A 104 -2.70 -1.16 -12.70
C VAL A 104 -4.19 -1.36 -12.39
N PRO A 105 -4.92 -2.17 -13.17
CA PRO A 105 -6.36 -2.36 -12.96
C PRO A 105 -6.66 -3.31 -11.80
N ALA A 106 -7.88 -3.21 -11.28
CA ALA A 106 -8.42 -4.15 -10.29
C ALA A 106 -8.62 -5.54 -10.92
N TYR A 107 -8.24 -6.61 -10.23
CA TYR A 107 -8.50 -7.97 -10.69
C TYR A 107 -10.00 -8.26 -10.88
N PHE A 108 -10.86 -7.61 -10.09
CA PHE A 108 -12.32 -7.72 -10.21
C PHE A 108 -12.96 -6.71 -11.17
N ALA A 109 -12.17 -5.96 -11.96
CA ALA A 109 -12.76 -5.07 -12.95
C ALA A 109 -13.64 -5.87 -13.95
N PRO A 110 -14.88 -5.44 -14.24
CA PRO A 110 -15.83 -6.21 -15.04
C PRO A 110 -15.41 -6.36 -16.51
N ASN A 111 -14.58 -5.45 -17.01
CA ASN A 111 -14.10 -5.37 -18.39
C ASN A 111 -12.63 -5.76 -18.55
N LEU A 112 -12.07 -6.53 -17.61
CA LEU A 112 -10.67 -6.93 -17.62
C LEU A 112 -10.37 -7.88 -18.80
N ASN A 113 -9.58 -7.40 -19.76
CA ASN A 113 -9.23 -8.17 -20.95
C ASN A 113 -7.94 -8.98 -20.77
N PHE A 114 -7.55 -9.76 -21.78
CA PHE A 114 -6.36 -10.61 -21.68
C PHE A 114 -5.04 -9.81 -21.65
N GLU A 115 -4.92 -8.69 -22.35
CA GLU A 115 -3.71 -7.86 -22.31
C GLU A 115 -3.57 -7.16 -20.95
N ASP A 116 -4.69 -6.80 -20.30
CA ASP A 116 -4.68 -6.32 -18.92
C ASP A 116 -4.14 -7.37 -17.96
N LEU A 117 -4.61 -8.62 -18.10
CA LEU A 117 -4.10 -9.74 -17.32
C LEU A 117 -2.61 -9.94 -17.60
N LYS A 118 -2.22 -10.01 -18.87
CA LYS A 118 -0.84 -10.27 -19.27
C LYS A 118 0.14 -9.24 -18.70
N THR A 119 -0.21 -7.96 -18.71
CA THR A 119 0.64 -6.89 -18.16
C THR A 119 0.52 -6.74 -16.63
N GLY A 120 -0.43 -7.41 -16.01
CA GLY A 120 -0.58 -7.45 -14.55
C GLY A 120 -1.69 -6.56 -14.00
N VAL A 121 -2.09 -6.92 -12.78
CA VAL A 121 -3.30 -6.48 -12.09
C VAL A 121 -3.02 -6.34 -10.60
N SER A 122 -3.90 -5.63 -9.89
CA SER A 122 -3.90 -5.57 -8.44
C SER A 122 -4.93 -6.52 -7.84
N PHE A 123 -4.48 -7.31 -6.88
CA PHE A 123 -5.28 -8.15 -5.99
C PHE A 123 -5.53 -7.47 -4.63
N ALA A 124 -5.02 -6.26 -4.43
CA ALA A 124 -5.12 -5.53 -3.18
C ALA A 124 -6.58 -5.28 -2.77
N SER A 125 -6.82 -5.16 -1.47
CA SER A 125 -8.15 -4.95 -0.91
C SER A 125 -8.08 -3.97 0.24
N ALA A 126 -8.71 -2.81 0.10
CA ALA A 126 -8.67 -1.77 1.11
C ALA A 126 -9.14 -2.26 2.48
N GLY A 127 -8.42 -1.87 3.54
CA GLY A 127 -8.69 -2.31 4.92
C GLY A 127 -8.05 -3.65 5.30
N SER A 128 -7.27 -4.28 4.41
CA SER A 128 -6.52 -5.50 4.71
C SER A 128 -5.24 -5.25 5.51
N GLY A 129 -4.74 -6.32 6.12
CA GLY A 129 -3.52 -6.31 6.92
C GLY A 129 -2.97 -7.73 7.11
N TYR A 130 -1.84 -7.84 7.80
CA TYR A 130 -1.18 -9.13 8.08
C TYR A 130 -1.82 -9.86 9.26
N ASP A 131 -2.39 -9.14 10.22
CA ASP A 131 -3.15 -9.74 11.32
C ASP A 131 -4.45 -10.33 10.76
N PRO A 132 -4.71 -11.65 10.93
CA PRO A 132 -5.93 -12.29 10.42
C PRO A 132 -7.23 -11.72 10.98
N LEU A 133 -7.17 -10.96 12.08
CA LEU A 133 -8.31 -10.25 12.64
C LEU A 133 -8.71 -9.02 11.81
N THR A 134 -7.74 -8.32 11.22
CA THR A 134 -7.95 -7.07 10.46
C THR A 134 -8.96 -7.24 9.33
N PRO A 135 -8.76 -8.15 8.35
CA PRO A 135 -9.70 -8.30 7.25
C PRO A 135 -11.06 -8.86 7.68
N LYS A 136 -11.14 -9.56 8.83
CA LYS A 136 -12.40 -10.06 9.39
C LYS A 136 -13.26 -8.92 9.94
N ILE A 137 -12.65 -8.00 10.70
CA ILE A 137 -13.34 -6.82 11.24
C ILE A 137 -13.81 -5.92 10.09
N SER A 138 -12.96 -5.73 9.09
CA SER A 138 -13.21 -4.85 7.95
C SER A 138 -14.14 -5.46 6.89
N ASN A 139 -14.39 -6.76 6.94
CA ASN A 139 -15.10 -7.56 5.93
C ASN A 139 -14.52 -7.40 4.50
N VAL A 140 -13.21 -7.66 4.37
CA VAL A 140 -12.43 -7.45 3.12
C VAL A 140 -11.51 -8.64 2.85
N LEU A 141 -10.79 -8.64 1.71
CA LEU A 141 -9.96 -9.79 1.32
C LEU A 141 -8.66 -9.86 2.14
N SER A 142 -8.50 -10.91 2.94
CA SER A 142 -7.22 -11.19 3.59
C SER A 142 -6.08 -11.38 2.57
N LEU A 143 -4.83 -11.11 2.95
CA LEU A 143 -3.68 -11.33 2.07
C LEU A 143 -3.58 -12.78 1.54
N PRO A 144 -3.84 -13.84 2.35
CA PRO A 144 -3.97 -15.19 1.82
C PRO A 144 -5.05 -15.33 0.74
N LYS A 145 -6.19 -14.65 0.88
CA LYS A 145 -7.25 -14.66 -0.12
C LYS A 145 -6.83 -13.95 -1.41
N GLN A 146 -6.05 -12.87 -1.31
CA GLN A 146 -5.44 -12.22 -2.48
C GLN A 146 -4.50 -13.19 -3.22
N LEU A 147 -3.74 -14.03 -2.50
CA LEU A 147 -2.92 -15.09 -3.11
C LEU A 147 -3.74 -16.21 -3.75
N GLU A 148 -4.94 -16.50 -3.26
CA GLU A 148 -5.86 -17.42 -3.95
C GLU A 148 -6.30 -16.86 -5.30
N TYR A 149 -6.63 -15.57 -5.38
CA TYR A 149 -6.93 -14.92 -6.66
C TYR A 149 -5.72 -14.85 -7.59
N PHE A 150 -4.51 -14.73 -7.04
CA PHE A 150 -3.31 -14.89 -7.85
C PHE A 150 -3.17 -16.30 -8.45
N LYS A 151 -3.53 -17.37 -7.72
CA LYS A 151 -3.58 -18.73 -8.30
C LYS A 151 -4.59 -18.81 -9.44
N GLU A 152 -5.76 -18.21 -9.28
CA GLU A 152 -6.79 -18.16 -10.32
C GLU A 152 -6.31 -17.37 -11.55
N TYR A 153 -5.72 -16.20 -11.34
CA TYR A 153 -5.06 -15.40 -12.37
C TYR A 153 -4.03 -16.22 -13.17
N LYS A 154 -3.18 -17.00 -12.50
CA LYS A 154 -2.21 -17.88 -13.18
C LYS A 154 -2.91 -18.91 -14.07
N LYS A 155 -4.02 -19.50 -13.63
CA LYS A 155 -4.81 -20.42 -14.46
C LYS A 155 -5.39 -19.72 -15.70
N ARG A 156 -5.85 -18.48 -15.56
CA ARG A 156 -6.37 -17.66 -16.68
C ARG A 156 -5.28 -17.32 -17.70
N LEU A 157 -4.04 -17.06 -17.25
CA LEU A 157 -2.91 -16.90 -18.17
C LEU A 157 -2.55 -18.21 -18.86
N MET A 158 -2.47 -19.31 -18.09
CA MET A 158 -2.13 -20.63 -18.62
C MET A 158 -3.07 -21.10 -19.72
N SER A 159 -4.37 -20.82 -19.63
CA SER A 159 -5.34 -21.22 -20.65
C SER A 159 -5.15 -20.49 -21.99
N ARG A 160 -4.42 -19.36 -22.01
CA ARG A 160 -4.22 -18.51 -23.19
C ARG A 160 -2.79 -18.57 -23.72
N MET A 161 -1.80 -18.71 -22.84
CA MET A 161 -0.36 -18.69 -23.19
C MET A 161 0.27 -20.09 -23.15
N GLY A 162 -0.38 -21.06 -22.51
CA GLY A 162 0.22 -22.34 -22.18
C GLY A 162 1.09 -22.31 -20.92
N LYS A 163 1.38 -23.50 -20.39
CA LYS A 163 2.05 -23.67 -19.08
C LYS A 163 3.45 -23.07 -19.05
N GLN A 164 4.29 -23.37 -20.04
CA GLN A 164 5.70 -22.94 -20.06
C GLN A 164 5.81 -21.42 -20.24
N SER A 165 5.11 -20.85 -21.22
CA SER A 165 5.10 -19.39 -21.43
C SER A 165 4.57 -18.65 -20.20
N THR A 166 3.55 -19.17 -19.51
CA THR A 166 3.08 -18.58 -18.25
C THR A 166 4.14 -18.67 -17.14
N ALA A 167 4.88 -19.78 -17.06
CA ALA A 167 5.97 -19.93 -16.09
C ALA A 167 7.02 -18.83 -16.29
N ASP A 168 7.51 -18.68 -17.52
CA ASP A 168 8.54 -17.72 -17.89
C ASP A 168 8.03 -16.28 -17.72
N HIS A 169 6.77 -16.04 -18.07
CA HIS A 169 6.11 -14.76 -17.85
C HIS A 169 6.05 -14.40 -16.36
N ILE A 170 5.58 -15.29 -15.50
CA ILE A 170 5.53 -15.06 -14.04
C ILE A 170 6.94 -14.98 -13.42
N ASN A 171 7.93 -15.63 -14.02
CA ASN A 171 9.32 -15.55 -13.58
C ASN A 171 9.93 -14.16 -13.75
N ASN A 172 9.55 -13.45 -14.81
CA ASN A 172 10.01 -12.10 -15.10
C ASN A 172 9.06 -11.00 -14.57
N ALA A 173 8.04 -11.36 -13.79
CA ALA A 173 7.08 -10.41 -13.24
C ALA A 173 7.64 -9.71 -11.98
N VAL A 174 7.26 -8.45 -11.79
CA VAL A 174 7.52 -7.68 -10.57
C VAL A 174 6.33 -7.83 -9.63
N PHE A 175 6.63 -8.06 -8.34
CA PHE A 175 5.63 -8.19 -7.30
C PHE A 175 5.75 -7.04 -6.30
N PHE A 176 4.64 -6.35 -6.06
CA PHE A 176 4.56 -5.25 -5.11
C PHE A 176 3.57 -5.59 -4.00
N LEU A 177 4.02 -5.50 -2.74
CA LEU A 177 3.19 -5.74 -1.56
C LEU A 177 3.21 -4.51 -0.65
N SER A 178 2.04 -3.95 -0.35
CA SER A 178 1.91 -2.89 0.65
C SER A 178 0.70 -3.08 1.56
N ALA A 179 0.97 -3.38 2.83
CA ALA A 179 -0.04 -3.57 3.86
C ALA A 179 0.58 -3.37 5.25
N GLY A 180 -0.28 -3.34 6.29
CA GLY A 180 0.11 -3.43 7.69
C GLY A 180 -0.33 -2.26 8.54
N THR A 181 -0.56 -1.08 7.93
CA THR A 181 -1.05 0.10 8.65
C THR A 181 -2.40 -0.18 9.33
N ASN A 182 -3.28 -0.93 8.67
CA ASN A 182 -4.59 -1.31 9.21
C ASN A 182 -4.49 -2.21 10.46
N ASP A 183 -3.45 -3.03 10.60
CA ASP A 183 -3.27 -3.88 11.79
C ASP A 183 -3.17 -3.03 13.06
N PHE A 184 -2.40 -1.92 12.99
CA PHE A 184 -2.25 -1.00 14.10
C PHE A 184 -3.47 -0.08 14.25
N VAL A 185 -3.91 0.55 13.16
CA VAL A 185 -5.02 1.52 13.20
C VAL A 185 -6.30 0.86 13.67
N VAL A 186 -6.67 -0.29 13.11
CA VAL A 186 -7.94 -0.97 13.40
C VAL A 186 -7.83 -1.75 14.71
N ASN A 187 -6.88 -2.68 14.84
CA ASN A 187 -6.90 -3.69 15.92
C ASN A 187 -6.16 -3.28 17.19
N TYR A 188 -5.29 -2.27 17.13
CA TYR A 188 -4.48 -1.84 18.27
C TYR A 188 -4.96 -0.51 18.84
N PHE A 189 -5.12 0.51 18.00
CA PHE A 189 -5.46 1.87 18.43
C PHE A 189 -6.97 2.14 18.47
N THR A 190 -7.71 1.84 17.39
CA THR A 190 -9.15 2.16 17.32
C THR A 190 -10.00 1.18 18.12
N LEU A 191 -9.84 -0.12 17.85
CA LEU A 191 -10.45 -1.18 18.63
C LEU A 191 -9.34 -1.78 19.50
N PRO A 192 -9.36 -1.62 20.83
CA PRO A 192 -8.24 -2.04 21.69
C PRO A 192 -8.21 -3.57 21.91
N ILE A 193 -8.55 -4.38 20.91
CA ILE A 193 -8.59 -5.84 20.98
C ILE A 193 -7.18 -6.38 21.17
N ARG A 194 -6.22 -5.96 20.33
CA ARG A 194 -4.83 -6.40 20.43
C ARG A 194 -4.09 -5.71 21.56
N ARG A 195 -4.42 -4.46 21.87
CA ARG A 195 -3.82 -3.72 23.01
C ARG A 195 -4.09 -4.37 24.38
N ARG A 196 -5.16 -5.17 24.51
CA ARG A 196 -5.46 -5.94 25.73
C ARG A 196 -4.55 -7.16 25.92
N SER A 197 -3.92 -7.67 24.86
CA SER A 197 -3.13 -8.90 24.89
C SER A 197 -1.66 -8.69 24.51
N PHE A 198 -1.33 -7.55 23.89
CA PHE A 198 0.01 -7.26 23.38
C PHE A 198 0.47 -5.86 23.79
N THR A 199 1.73 -5.77 24.22
CA THR A 199 2.48 -4.51 24.12
C THR A 199 2.69 -4.14 22.65
N ILE A 200 3.05 -2.90 22.34
CA ILE A 200 3.30 -2.47 20.96
C ILE A 200 4.41 -3.32 20.33
N ALA A 201 5.52 -3.54 21.05
CA ALA A 201 6.64 -4.35 20.58
C ALA A 201 6.24 -5.81 20.32
N ALA A 202 5.45 -6.42 21.20
CA ALA A 202 4.95 -7.78 21.00
C ALA A 202 4.00 -7.86 19.79
N TYR A 203 3.18 -6.83 19.57
CA TYR A 203 2.29 -6.78 18.41
C TYR A 203 3.05 -6.58 17.09
N GLN A 204 4.10 -5.76 17.07
CA GLN A 204 5.00 -5.63 15.92
C GLN A 204 5.62 -6.98 15.55
N GLN A 205 6.12 -7.74 16.53
CA GLN A 205 6.67 -9.08 16.29
C GLN A 205 5.61 -10.04 15.74
N PHE A 206 4.38 -9.99 16.27
CA PHE A 206 3.25 -10.79 15.78
C PHE A 206 2.93 -10.49 14.30
N VAL A 207 2.85 -9.20 13.93
CA VAL A 207 2.61 -8.75 12.55
C VAL A 207 3.77 -9.15 11.63
N LEU A 208 5.02 -8.97 12.06
CA LEU A 208 6.21 -9.38 11.30
C LEU A 208 6.25 -10.89 11.05
N GLN A 209 5.81 -11.70 12.02
CA GLN A 209 5.73 -13.15 11.84
C GLN A 209 4.72 -13.52 10.76
N HIS A 210 3.55 -12.87 10.73
CA HIS A 210 2.54 -13.09 9.68
C HIS A 210 3.03 -12.64 8.30
N LEU A 211 3.77 -11.53 8.21
CA LEU A 211 4.43 -11.13 6.96
C LEU A 211 5.43 -12.20 6.49
N LYS A 212 6.28 -12.72 7.38
CA LYS A 212 7.24 -13.79 7.04
C LYS A 212 6.53 -15.03 6.51
N ASP A 213 5.44 -15.45 7.15
CA ASP A 213 4.70 -16.63 6.73
C ASP A 213 3.94 -16.41 5.41
N LEU A 214 3.46 -15.18 5.17
CA LEU A 214 2.91 -14.79 3.87
C LEU A 214 3.97 -14.86 2.76
N ILE A 215 5.18 -14.36 3.00
CA ILE A 215 6.28 -14.42 2.02
C ILE A 215 6.66 -15.88 1.71
N LYS A 216 6.73 -16.75 2.73
CA LYS A 216 6.95 -18.20 2.50
C LYS A 216 5.85 -18.80 1.63
N LEU A 217 4.58 -18.48 1.92
CA LEU A 217 3.46 -18.95 1.13
C LEU A 217 3.55 -18.45 -0.31
N PHE A 218 3.85 -17.16 -0.49
CA PHE A 218 4.05 -16.55 -1.79
C PHE A 218 5.15 -17.27 -2.59
N ASN A 219 6.32 -17.50 -1.97
CA ASN A 219 7.43 -18.21 -2.59
C ASN A 219 7.07 -19.65 -2.97
N PHE A 220 6.32 -20.36 -2.13
CA PHE A 220 5.81 -21.70 -2.43
C PHE A 220 4.85 -21.70 -3.64
N LEU A 221 3.97 -20.71 -3.75
CA LEU A 221 3.06 -20.58 -4.90
C LEU A 221 3.76 -20.18 -6.20
N ASN A 222 4.90 -19.52 -6.08
CA ASN A 222 5.73 -19.15 -7.20
C ASN A 222 6.66 -20.30 -7.64
N SER A 223 7.17 -21.12 -6.70
CA SER A 223 8.07 -22.25 -7.00
C SER A 223 7.38 -23.44 -7.67
N GLY A 224 6.05 -23.58 -7.56
CA GLY A 224 5.27 -24.63 -8.25
C GLY A 224 5.35 -24.62 -9.79
N PHE A 225 6.13 -23.71 -10.39
CA PHE A 225 6.41 -23.64 -11.83
C PHE A 225 7.87 -23.88 -12.20
N VAL A 226 8.82 -23.87 -11.25
CA VAL A 226 10.25 -23.80 -11.55
C VAL A 226 11.02 -24.85 -10.74
N GLY A 227 11.62 -25.82 -11.44
CA GLY A 227 12.67 -26.69 -10.91
C GLY A 227 14.01 -25.97 -10.74
N GLY A 228 14.02 -24.76 -10.17
CA GLY A 228 15.20 -23.91 -10.07
C GLY A 228 14.96 -22.68 -9.19
N ARG A 229 15.83 -22.46 -8.20
CA ARG A 229 15.79 -21.28 -7.32
C ARG A 229 16.35 -20.07 -8.06
N SER A 230 15.50 -19.12 -8.42
CA SER A 230 15.88 -17.72 -8.58
C SER A 230 15.32 -16.97 -7.38
N GLU A 231 16.23 -16.36 -6.61
CA GLU A 231 15.91 -15.41 -5.54
C GLU A 231 15.25 -14.19 -6.21
N LYS A 232 13.99 -13.90 -5.88
CA LYS A 232 13.23 -12.78 -6.44
C LYS A 232 13.14 -11.67 -5.41
N ASP A 233 13.46 -10.45 -5.83
CA ASP A 233 13.29 -9.25 -5.01
C ASP A 233 11.80 -8.90 -4.90
N ILE A 234 11.18 -9.28 -3.78
CA ILE A 234 9.86 -8.77 -3.41
C ILE A 234 10.06 -7.40 -2.78
N SER A 235 9.62 -6.35 -3.46
CA SER A 235 9.56 -5.02 -2.85
C SER A 235 8.37 -4.97 -1.88
N VAL A 236 8.67 -5.06 -0.58
CA VAL A 236 7.70 -4.89 0.51
C VAL A 236 7.71 -3.42 0.94
N GLY A 237 6.65 -2.69 0.63
CA GLY A 237 6.44 -1.33 1.13
C GLY A 237 5.67 -1.36 2.44
N ILE A 238 6.33 -1.08 3.56
CA ILE A 238 5.64 -0.79 4.82
C ILE A 238 5.13 0.66 4.74
N GLY A 239 3.82 0.86 4.80
CA GLY A 239 3.22 2.19 4.82
C GLY A 239 3.81 3.04 5.95
N SER A 240 4.36 4.20 5.62
CA SER A 240 5.20 5.05 6.48
C SER A 240 4.54 5.54 7.78
N ASN A 241 3.23 5.34 7.95
CA ASN A 241 2.49 5.83 9.12
C ASN A 241 2.71 4.99 10.40
N GLY A 242 3.37 3.83 10.30
CA GLY A 242 3.78 3.03 11.47
C GLY A 242 5.03 3.55 12.20
N LEU A 243 5.86 4.40 11.55
CA LEU A 243 7.09 4.94 12.13
C LEU A 243 6.92 6.34 12.77
N LEU A 244 5.81 7.03 12.52
CA LEU A 244 5.60 8.40 13.00
C LEU A 244 5.14 8.50 14.47
N ALA A 245 4.97 7.37 15.17
CA ALA A 245 4.60 7.36 16.59
C ALA A 245 5.77 7.61 17.57
N ASN A 246 7.00 7.82 17.07
CA ASN A 246 8.21 7.88 17.91
C ASN A 246 9.09 9.13 17.72
N HIS A 247 8.59 10.22 17.13
CA HIS A 247 9.29 11.50 17.20
C HIS A 247 8.58 12.46 18.16
N ASP A 248 8.88 12.30 19.44
CA ASP A 248 8.76 13.39 20.42
C ASP A 248 9.76 14.48 20.02
N HIS A 249 9.25 15.62 19.57
CA HIS A 249 9.99 16.88 19.59
C HIS A 249 9.46 17.74 20.74
N PRO A 250 10.32 18.18 21.68
CA PRO A 250 9.93 19.09 22.74
C PRO A 250 9.88 20.53 22.20
N GLN A 251 9.13 21.38 22.91
CA GLN A 251 9.03 22.85 22.82
C GLN A 251 7.87 23.38 21.96
N LEU A 252 6.77 23.76 22.63
CA LEU A 252 6.10 25.06 22.49
C LEU A 252 5.10 25.28 23.65
N GLU A 253 5.68 25.74 24.76
CA GLU A 253 5.25 26.88 25.59
C GLU A 253 3.75 27.17 25.87
N GLN A 254 3.36 26.88 27.11
CA GLN A 254 2.62 27.72 28.08
C GLN A 254 1.37 28.52 27.66
N ARG A 255 0.22 28.13 28.24
CA ARG A 255 -0.89 29.03 28.63
C ARG A 255 -1.48 28.63 30.00
N PRO A 256 -1.98 29.58 30.81
CA PRO A 256 -2.25 29.40 32.25
C PRO A 256 -3.60 28.71 32.55
N PRO A 257 -3.83 28.27 33.81
CA PRO A 257 -4.97 27.42 34.16
C PRO A 257 -6.20 28.24 34.60
N ALA A 258 -7.33 27.98 33.93
CA ALA A 258 -8.69 28.24 34.40
C ALA A 258 -9.61 27.27 33.63
N GLU A 259 -10.63 26.62 34.14
CA GLU A 259 -11.37 26.77 35.39
C GLU A 259 -12.10 25.44 35.62
N ARG A 260 -12.19 25.04 36.88
CA ARG A 260 -12.83 23.81 37.32
C ARG A 260 -14.35 24.06 37.39
N LEU A 261 -15.11 23.64 36.39
CA LEU A 261 -16.57 23.56 36.51
C LEU A 261 -16.99 22.16 36.96
N HIS A 262 -17.20 22.05 38.27
CA HIS A 262 -18.02 21.00 38.88
C HIS A 262 -19.50 21.23 38.49
N GLY A 263 -20.17 20.18 38.01
CA GLY A 263 -21.62 20.13 37.85
C GLY A 263 -22.06 18.76 37.32
N PRO A 264 -23.04 18.08 37.95
CA PRO A 264 -23.36 16.69 37.66
C PRO A 264 -24.28 16.56 36.44
N ILE A 265 -23.99 15.60 35.56
CA ILE A 265 -24.98 15.10 34.59
C ILE A 265 -25.57 13.82 35.18
N LEU A 266 -26.75 13.97 35.77
CA LEU A 266 -27.65 12.87 36.11
C LEU A 266 -28.21 12.28 34.81
N ILE A 267 -28.02 10.98 34.60
CA ILE A 267 -28.87 10.19 33.68
C ILE A 267 -29.48 9.04 34.49
N GLY A 268 -30.81 8.97 34.40
CA GLY A 268 -31.71 8.13 35.16
C GLY A 268 -31.34 6.64 35.17
N GLY A 269 -31.66 6.03 36.31
CA GLY A 269 -31.27 4.67 36.65
C GLY A 269 -31.85 3.59 35.74
N LYS A 270 -31.03 2.55 35.56
CA LYS A 270 -31.41 1.16 35.83
C LYS A 270 -30.13 0.33 36.01
N ARG A 271 -30.16 -0.51 37.04
CA ARG A 271 -29.10 -1.41 37.51
C ARG A 271 -28.77 -2.44 36.42
N LEU A 272 -27.51 -2.51 35.96
CA LEU A 272 -27.02 -3.59 35.10
C LEU A 272 -26.84 -4.87 35.94
N GLN A 273 -27.63 -5.90 35.67
CA GLN A 273 -27.35 -7.27 36.09
C GLN A 273 -26.24 -7.86 35.20
N ARG A 274 -25.32 -8.61 35.82
CA ARG A 274 -24.22 -9.33 35.17
C ARG A 274 -24.77 -10.60 34.50
N THR A 275 -24.39 -10.84 33.25
CA THR A 275 -24.46 -12.16 32.59
C THR A 275 -23.13 -12.48 31.88
N PRO A 276 -22.79 -13.78 31.71
CA PRO A 276 -21.43 -14.27 31.40
C PRO A 276 -21.03 -14.14 29.92
N PRO A 277 -19.76 -14.45 29.56
CA PRO A 277 -19.15 -14.00 28.32
C PRO A 277 -19.23 -15.06 27.21
N ASP A 278 -20.30 -15.06 26.43
CA ASP A 278 -20.34 -15.81 25.16
C ASP A 278 -20.82 -14.88 24.04
N GLY A 279 -19.99 -14.68 23.01
CA GLY A 279 -20.38 -13.97 21.78
C GLY A 279 -19.51 -12.78 21.43
N VAL A 280 -18.31 -13.04 20.91
CA VAL A 280 -17.52 -12.03 20.17
C VAL A 280 -18.20 -11.80 18.83
N GLY A 281 -19.21 -10.93 18.82
CA GLY A 281 -19.92 -10.58 17.61
C GLY A 281 -21.03 -9.60 17.88
N LEU A 282 -20.72 -8.37 18.34
CA LEU A 282 -21.64 -7.21 18.32
C LEU A 282 -21.01 -5.93 18.93
N HIS A 283 -19.82 -5.49 18.48
CA HIS A 283 -19.32 -4.16 18.89
C HIS A 283 -18.74 -3.27 17.78
N ALA A 284 -18.79 -3.70 16.51
CA ALA A 284 -18.48 -2.84 15.37
C ALA A 284 -19.66 -1.95 14.91
N LYS A 285 -20.83 -2.02 15.57
CA LYS A 285 -22.07 -1.38 15.10
C LYS A 285 -22.24 0.10 15.51
N GLN A 286 -21.29 0.70 16.23
CA GLN A 286 -21.48 2.02 16.85
C GLN A 286 -20.63 3.17 16.27
N LEU A 287 -19.71 2.89 15.34
CA LEU A 287 -19.10 3.92 14.51
C LEU A 287 -19.93 4.07 13.23
N GLY A 288 -20.71 5.15 13.14
CA GLY A 288 -21.47 5.46 11.93
C GLY A 288 -20.57 5.47 10.69
N LYS A 289 -21.07 4.92 9.57
CA LYS A 289 -20.35 4.70 8.31
C LYS A 289 -19.49 5.91 7.88
N SER A 290 -20.01 7.12 8.03
CA SER A 290 -19.30 8.37 7.71
C SER A 290 -18.15 8.70 8.66
N ARG A 291 -18.29 8.45 9.97
CA ARG A 291 -17.23 8.71 10.96
C ARG A 291 -16.07 7.74 10.81
N PHE A 292 -16.35 6.47 10.53
CA PHE A 292 -15.32 5.47 10.30
C PHE A 292 -14.56 5.71 8.98
N GLN A 293 -15.28 6.02 7.90
CA GLN A 293 -14.66 6.40 6.63
C GLN A 293 -13.80 7.67 6.78
N ASN A 294 -14.30 8.72 7.44
CA ASN A 294 -13.52 9.94 7.68
C ASN A 294 -12.29 9.71 8.58
N LEU A 295 -12.35 8.77 9.52
CA LEU A 295 -11.21 8.43 10.36
C LEU A 295 -10.11 7.76 9.51
N LEU A 296 -10.48 6.79 8.66
CA LEU A 296 -9.55 6.11 7.77
C LEU A 296 -8.93 7.05 6.71
N CYS A 297 -9.70 7.99 6.16
CA CYS A 297 -9.18 9.00 5.22
C CYS A 297 -8.10 9.90 5.83
N ARG A 298 -8.02 10.03 7.16
CA ARG A 298 -6.96 10.79 7.83
C ARG A 298 -5.67 10.00 8.02
N PHE A 299 -5.72 8.68 7.79
CA PHE A 299 -4.60 7.76 8.01
C PHE A 299 -4.01 7.19 6.71
N ILE A 300 -4.60 7.50 5.55
CA ILE A 300 -4.07 7.26 4.19
C ILE A 300 -3.50 8.57 3.68
#